data_AF-A0A4V3C6B7-F1
#
_entry.id   AF-A0A4V3C6B7-F1
#
_cell.length_a   1.000
_cell.length_b   1.000
_cell.length_c   1.000
_cell.angle_alpha   90.00
_cell.angle_beta   90.00
_cell.angle_gamma   90.00
#
_symmetry.space_group_name_H-M   'P 1'
#
loop_
_entity.id
_entity.type
_entity.pdbx_description
1 polymer ?
#
loop_
_entity_poly.entity_id
_entity_poly.type
_entity_poly.pdbx_seq_one_letter_code
_entity_poly.pdbx_strand_id
1 'polypeptide(L)'
;MADFRTVTYGAEFHRLLQRVAGHAPDAELAAARLALAEGRVGDVARAVGTITAAAGLAPTDEEFALLAAAEPESVTDLSDTRPGQWPMPAVDFQPTAPADAGLFAPEAPPPLLDLTAVPYEFVAAVTDETDQRAVEAMSRVPGARALWRAWRLSDPRDTPARVFVLAADVPGADLPVVAALLQAETGAAVEAYAPGDELPAYQVQARGAAALLWADEEAYGIGIARVFDGVDPVTGPWFAPGHPVLDGAERDRVGRYLEGGRPVLMTTQRMADVVEPARGAVVPMSYRTDGVWVWTDTVTYYLRTHGLAPDPELLAHVRGREFRAPVVDDVAEHRTLAALFRPAAAGPVGVR
;
A
#
# COMPACT_ATOMS: atom_id res chain seq x y z
N MET A 1 10.37 -19.33 22.76
CA MET A 1 9.48 -18.25 23.23
C MET A 1 9.93 -17.76 24.62
N ALA A 2 11.21 -17.45 24.80
CA ALA A 2 11.72 -16.91 26.07
C ALA A 2 11.99 -15.40 25.87
N ASP A 3 11.41 -14.59 26.76
CA ASP A 3 11.69 -13.16 27.01
C ASP A 3 11.31 -12.09 25.96
N PHE A 4 10.21 -12.27 25.23
CA PHE A 4 9.53 -11.10 24.64
C PHE A 4 8.76 -10.35 25.75
N ARG A 5 9.10 -9.07 25.98
CA ARG A 5 8.49 -8.24 27.02
C ARG A 5 8.01 -6.92 26.43
N THR A 6 6.96 -6.34 27.02
CA THR A 6 6.59 -4.95 26.72
C THR A 6 7.76 -4.04 27.14
N VAL A 7 8.26 -3.23 26.21
CA VAL A 7 9.48 -2.44 26.39
C VAL A 7 9.13 -0.97 26.59
N THR A 8 9.72 -0.32 27.59
CA THR A 8 9.67 1.14 27.72
C THR A 8 10.28 1.78 26.47
N TYR A 9 9.55 2.67 25.81
CA TYR A 9 9.88 3.26 24.50
C TYR A 9 9.85 2.30 23.29
N GLY A 10 9.27 1.11 23.45
CA GLY A 10 9.28 0.08 22.41
C GLY A 10 8.65 0.53 21.08
N ALA A 11 7.54 1.26 21.15
CA ALA A 11 6.84 1.78 19.97
C ALA A 11 7.64 2.89 19.27
N GLU A 12 8.30 3.75 20.04
CA GLU A 12 9.11 4.85 19.53
C GLU A 12 10.37 4.34 18.84
N PHE A 13 11.07 3.37 19.45
CA PHE A 13 12.20 2.70 18.81
C PHE A 13 11.78 1.84 17.61
N HIS A 14 10.58 1.26 17.61
CA HIS A 14 10.02 0.59 16.44
C HIS A 14 9.91 1.54 15.25
N ARG A 15 9.32 2.72 15.48
CA ARG A 15 9.20 3.77 14.45
C ARG A 15 10.56 4.26 13.97
N LEU A 16 11.53 4.44 14.87
CA LEU A 16 12.90 4.77 14.49
C LEU A 16 13.52 3.70 13.58
N LEU A 17 13.37 2.42 13.91
CA LEU A 17 13.83 1.31 13.06
C LEU A 17 13.13 1.27 11.70
N GLN A 18 11.83 1.60 11.64
CA GLN A 18 11.12 1.74 10.37
C GLN A 18 11.69 2.89 9.53
N ARG A 19 12.01 4.03 10.16
CA ARG A 19 12.56 5.19 9.45
C ARG A 19 13.95 4.93 8.88
N VAL A 20 14.80 4.19 9.58
CA VAL A 20 16.15 3.85 9.08
C VAL A 20 16.16 2.63 8.14
N ALA A 21 15.00 2.01 7.89
CA ALA A 21 14.89 0.89 6.97
C ALA A 21 15.32 1.29 5.54
N GLY A 22 16.13 0.44 4.91
CA GLY A 22 16.71 0.71 3.59
C GLY A 22 18.00 1.53 3.60
N HIS A 23 18.44 2.04 4.75
CA HIS A 23 19.72 2.75 4.92
C HIS A 23 20.84 1.89 5.54
N ALA A 24 20.56 0.63 5.83
CA ALA A 24 21.49 -0.30 6.46
C ALA A 24 21.35 -1.72 5.87
N PRO A 25 22.37 -2.57 6.00
CA PRO A 25 22.27 -3.98 5.67
C PRO A 25 21.13 -4.67 6.45
N ASP A 26 20.39 -5.57 5.80
CA ASP A 26 19.25 -6.25 6.41
C ASP A 26 19.61 -6.99 7.70
N ALA A 27 20.81 -7.57 7.76
CA ALA A 27 21.27 -8.29 8.95
C ALA A 27 21.41 -7.37 10.17
N GLU A 28 21.83 -6.12 9.97
CA GLU A 28 21.97 -5.14 11.05
C GLU A 28 20.59 -4.68 11.56
N LEU A 29 19.67 -4.36 10.64
CA LEU A 29 18.28 -4.04 11.00
C LEU A 29 17.57 -5.22 11.65
N ALA A 30 17.81 -6.43 11.17
CA ALA A 30 17.24 -7.63 11.73
C ALA A 30 17.71 -7.87 13.17
N ALA A 31 19.01 -7.69 13.43
CA ALA A 31 19.58 -7.78 14.76
C ALA A 31 19.03 -6.68 15.70
N ALA A 32 18.86 -5.45 15.20
CA ALA A 32 18.27 -4.36 15.99
C ALA A 32 16.80 -4.61 16.34
N ARG A 33 16.01 -5.15 15.41
CA ARG A 33 14.61 -5.55 15.68
C ARG A 33 14.52 -6.66 16.72
N LEU A 34 15.39 -7.67 16.63
CA LEU A 34 15.47 -8.72 17.64
C LEU A 34 15.87 -8.16 19.01
N ALA A 35 16.87 -7.28 19.05
CA ALA A 35 17.27 -6.59 20.29
C ALA A 35 16.12 -5.79 20.89
N LEU A 36 15.33 -5.09 20.07
CA LEU A 36 14.15 -4.38 20.52
C LEU A 36 13.09 -5.32 21.11
N ALA A 37 12.81 -6.44 20.44
CA ALA A 37 11.86 -7.44 20.92
C ALA A 37 12.30 -8.09 22.25
N GLU A 38 13.60 -8.23 22.48
CA GLU A 38 14.20 -8.71 23.74
C GLU A 38 14.33 -7.62 24.82
N GLY A 39 13.93 -6.37 24.53
CA GLY A 39 14.02 -5.24 25.45
C GLY A 39 15.41 -4.62 25.62
N ARG A 40 16.36 -4.93 24.73
CA ARG A 40 17.74 -4.38 24.74
C ARG A 40 17.81 -3.02 24.05
N VAL A 41 17.08 -2.04 24.58
CA VAL A 41 16.90 -0.71 23.96
C VAL A 41 18.23 0.02 23.71
N GLY A 42 19.23 -0.10 24.59
CA GLY A 42 20.54 0.53 24.39
C GLY A 42 21.27 0.00 23.15
N ASP A 43 21.11 -1.29 22.82
CA ASP A 43 21.69 -1.88 21.61
C ASP A 43 20.98 -1.36 20.35
N VAL A 44 19.66 -1.18 20.44
CA VAL A 44 18.86 -0.57 19.38
C VAL A 44 19.27 0.87 19.14
N ALA A 45 19.43 1.66 20.21
CA ALA A 45 19.85 3.05 20.13
C ALA A 45 21.23 3.19 19.47
N ARG A 46 22.20 2.36 19.86
CA ARG A 46 23.53 2.33 19.23
C ARG A 46 23.44 1.97 17.74
N ALA A 47 22.66 0.94 17.39
CA ALA A 47 22.48 0.56 15.99
C ALA A 47 21.85 1.69 15.17
N VAL A 48 20.75 2.29 15.65
CA VAL A 48 20.10 3.44 14.99
C VAL A 48 21.06 4.61 14.86
N GLY A 49 21.84 4.93 15.90
CA GLY A 49 22.84 5.98 15.87
C GLY A 49 23.91 5.77 14.79
N THR A 50 24.46 4.55 14.71
CA THR A 50 25.45 4.18 13.68
C THR A 50 24.86 4.27 12.28
N ILE A 51 23.65 3.75 12.05
CA ILE A 51 22.98 3.80 10.74
C ILE A 51 22.71 5.25 10.34
N THR A 52 22.20 6.04 11.29
CA THR A 52 21.88 7.46 11.09
C THR A 52 23.13 8.25 10.70
N ALA A 53 24.23 8.06 11.42
CA ALA A 53 25.50 8.71 11.12
C ALA A 53 26.06 8.29 9.75
N ALA A 54 26.07 6.98 9.46
CA ALA A 54 26.58 6.45 8.19
C ALA A 54 25.78 6.92 6.97
N ALA A 55 24.46 7.03 7.10
CA ALA A 55 23.57 7.48 6.04
C ALA A 55 23.41 9.01 5.98
N GLY A 56 24.07 9.77 6.88
CA GLY A 56 23.96 11.23 6.94
C GLY A 56 22.55 11.72 7.28
N LEU A 57 21.78 10.92 8.02
CA LEU A 57 20.42 11.21 8.43
C LEU A 57 20.43 12.19 9.60
N ALA A 58 19.47 13.12 9.61
CA ALA A 58 19.33 14.09 10.68
C ALA A 58 18.09 13.75 11.52
N PRO A 59 18.26 13.20 12.74
CA PRO A 59 17.13 12.97 13.64
C PRO A 59 16.49 14.29 14.07
N THR A 60 15.20 14.25 14.40
CA THR A 60 14.53 15.36 15.09
C THR A 60 15.08 15.53 16.52
N ASP A 61 14.84 16.68 17.15
CA ASP A 61 15.26 16.92 18.54
C ASP A 61 14.68 15.86 19.50
N GLU A 62 13.45 15.41 19.26
CA GLU A 62 12.79 14.36 20.05
C GLU A 62 13.46 13.00 19.86
N GLU A 63 13.78 12.63 18.62
CA GLU A 63 14.48 11.37 18.31
C GLU A 63 15.92 11.37 18.84
N PHE A 64 16.62 12.50 18.74
CA PHE A 64 17.93 12.69 19.34
C PHE A 64 17.88 12.52 20.85
N ALA A 65 16.92 13.16 21.52
CA ALA A 65 16.73 13.02 22.96
C ALA A 65 16.39 11.59 23.37
N LEU A 66 15.57 10.89 22.57
CA LEU A 66 15.21 9.49 22.79
C LEU A 66 16.43 8.57 22.69
N LEU A 67 17.25 8.73 21.64
CA LEU A 67 18.50 7.97 21.46
C LEU A 67 19.48 8.23 22.60
N ALA A 68 19.71 9.51 22.95
CA ALA A 68 20.61 9.91 24.02
C ALA A 68 20.17 9.41 25.40
N ALA A 69 18.86 9.37 25.65
CA ALA A 69 18.30 8.87 26.91
C ALA A 69 18.47 7.34 27.06
N ALA A 70 18.42 6.60 25.95
CA ALA A 70 18.62 5.16 25.94
C ALA A 70 20.10 4.75 25.96
N GLU A 71 20.93 5.45 25.19
CA GLU A 71 22.37 5.20 25.06
C GLU A 71 23.10 6.50 24.66
N PRO A 72 23.75 7.22 25.60
CA PRO A 72 24.39 8.51 25.32
C PRO A 72 25.46 8.45 24.23
N GLU A 73 26.16 7.32 24.09
CA GLU A 73 27.19 7.15 23.05
C GLU A 73 26.59 7.02 21.64
N SER A 74 25.28 6.75 21.50
CA SER A 74 24.62 6.60 20.20
C SER A 74 24.50 7.90 19.40
N VAL A 75 24.66 9.06 20.05
CA VAL A 75 24.44 10.38 19.44
C VAL A 75 25.72 11.21 19.27
N THR A 76 26.88 10.67 19.64
CA THR A 76 28.15 11.43 19.61
C THR A 76 28.50 11.92 18.21
N ASP A 77 28.25 11.10 17.20
CA ASP A 77 28.55 11.41 15.80
C ASP A 77 27.40 12.19 15.12
N LEU A 78 26.30 12.41 15.84
CA LEU A 78 25.09 13.09 15.34
C LEU A 78 25.01 14.55 15.80
N SER A 79 25.83 14.99 16.75
CA SER A 79 25.72 16.31 17.40
C SER A 79 25.85 17.51 16.45
N ASP A 80 26.50 17.32 15.30
CA ASP A 80 26.69 18.37 14.28
C ASP A 80 25.67 18.28 13.13
N THR A 81 24.78 17.27 13.14
CA THR A 81 23.74 17.14 12.12
C THR A 81 22.63 18.17 12.34
N ARG A 82 22.37 18.99 11.32
CA ARG A 82 21.23 19.93 11.36
C ARG A 82 19.96 19.17 10.96
N PRO A 83 18.82 19.39 11.64
CA PRO A 83 17.55 18.83 11.22
C PRO A 83 17.30 19.11 9.73
N GLY A 84 17.04 18.05 8.98
CA GLY A 84 16.93 18.06 7.52
C GLY A 84 16.07 16.92 7.01
N GLN A 85 15.87 16.83 5.69
CA GLN A 85 15.09 15.73 5.11
C GLN A 85 15.89 14.43 5.10
N TRP A 86 15.22 13.33 5.41
CA TRP A 86 15.78 12.00 5.24
C TRP A 86 15.74 11.68 3.74
N PRO A 87 16.89 11.54 3.05
CA PRO A 87 16.89 11.14 1.66
C PRO A 87 16.22 9.78 1.52
N MET A 88 15.48 9.58 0.43
CA MET A 88 14.91 8.27 0.13
C MET A 88 16.04 7.26 -0.12
N PRO A 89 15.96 6.05 0.45
CA PRO A 89 16.87 4.98 0.05
C PRO A 89 16.73 4.72 -1.45
N ALA A 90 17.86 4.53 -2.14
CA ALA A 90 17.91 4.25 -3.58
C ALA A 90 17.55 2.78 -3.86
N VAL A 91 16.31 2.42 -3.54
CA VAL A 91 15.77 1.07 -3.70
C VAL A 91 14.43 1.15 -4.44
N ASP A 92 14.19 0.15 -5.28
CA ASP A 92 12.91 -0.07 -5.95
C ASP A 92 12.25 -1.33 -5.40
N PHE A 93 10.94 -1.46 -5.61
CA PHE A 93 10.18 -2.62 -5.19
C PHE A 93 9.37 -3.21 -6.33
N GLN A 94 9.22 -4.53 -6.33
CA GLN A 94 8.41 -5.29 -7.29
C GLN A 94 7.54 -6.34 -6.59
N PRO A 95 6.35 -6.67 -7.12
CA PRO A 95 5.43 -7.61 -6.46
C PRO A 95 5.81 -9.07 -6.66
N THR A 96 6.64 -9.36 -7.67
CA THR A 96 7.16 -10.70 -8.01
C THR A 96 8.67 -10.68 -8.04
N ALA A 97 9.31 -11.85 -7.96
CA ALA A 97 10.74 -11.92 -8.14
C ALA A 97 11.09 -11.52 -9.58
N PRO A 98 12.22 -10.87 -9.84
CA PRO A 98 12.62 -10.53 -11.21
C PRO A 98 12.73 -11.74 -12.14
N ALA A 99 13.04 -12.92 -11.59
CA ALA A 99 13.08 -14.18 -12.35
C ALA A 99 11.70 -14.58 -12.91
N ASP A 100 10.62 -14.12 -12.29
CA ASP A 100 9.24 -14.47 -12.64
C ASP A 100 8.60 -13.48 -13.62
N ALA A 101 9.32 -12.41 -14.00
CA ALA A 101 8.79 -11.37 -14.89
C ALA A 101 8.28 -11.93 -16.23
N GLY A 102 8.85 -13.04 -16.70
CA GLY A 102 8.41 -13.72 -17.92
C GLY A 102 6.99 -14.30 -17.88
N LEU A 103 6.41 -14.51 -16.69
CA LEU A 103 5.04 -15.00 -16.52
C LEU A 103 3.98 -14.01 -16.99
N PHE A 104 4.33 -12.74 -17.10
CA PHE A 104 3.42 -11.66 -17.52
C PHE A 104 3.53 -11.32 -19.00
N ALA A 105 4.46 -11.94 -19.74
CA ALA A 105 4.65 -11.65 -21.15
C ALA A 105 3.39 -12.02 -21.98
N PRO A 106 3.04 -11.24 -23.02
CA PRO A 106 3.80 -10.13 -23.60
C PRO A 106 3.67 -8.79 -22.85
N GLU A 107 2.78 -8.69 -21.86
CA GLU A 107 2.64 -7.49 -21.04
C GLU A 107 3.80 -7.31 -20.03
N ALA A 108 3.91 -6.10 -19.49
CA ALA A 108 4.78 -5.86 -18.34
C ALA A 108 4.13 -6.40 -17.06
N PRO A 109 4.92 -6.83 -16.06
CA PRO A 109 4.38 -7.15 -14.74
C PRO A 109 3.58 -5.97 -14.18
N PRO A 110 2.40 -6.21 -13.57
CA PRO A 110 1.64 -5.15 -12.94
C PRO A 110 2.44 -4.58 -11.75
N PRO A 111 2.23 -3.31 -11.39
CA PRO A 111 2.96 -2.68 -10.29
C PRO A 111 2.68 -3.31 -8.92
N LEU A 112 1.53 -3.98 -8.75
CA LEU A 112 1.14 -4.72 -7.56
C LEU A 112 0.23 -5.90 -7.93
N LEU A 113 0.11 -6.86 -7.02
CA LEU A 113 -0.73 -8.05 -7.19
C LEU A 113 -1.64 -8.27 -5.98
N ASP A 114 -2.84 -8.78 -6.23
CA ASP A 114 -3.68 -9.39 -5.21
C ASP A 114 -3.71 -10.90 -5.45
N LEU A 115 -2.93 -11.66 -4.67
CA LEU A 115 -2.87 -13.12 -4.80
C LEU A 115 -4.00 -13.82 -4.04
N THR A 116 -4.82 -13.08 -3.29
CA THR A 116 -5.99 -13.62 -2.58
C THR A 116 -7.19 -13.81 -3.50
N ALA A 117 -7.19 -13.15 -4.67
CA ALA A 117 -8.31 -13.12 -5.62
C ALA A 117 -7.99 -13.76 -6.98
N VAL A 118 -6.94 -14.59 -7.08
CA VAL A 118 -6.48 -15.23 -8.33
C VAL A 118 -6.47 -16.76 -8.23
N PRO A 119 -6.47 -17.50 -9.35
CA PRO A 119 -6.44 -18.96 -9.32
C PRO A 119 -5.21 -19.52 -8.61
N TYR A 120 -5.39 -20.64 -7.90
CA TYR A 120 -4.33 -21.32 -7.16
C TYR A 120 -3.07 -21.60 -8.00
N GLU A 121 -3.23 -22.03 -9.25
CA GLU A 121 -2.11 -22.32 -10.16
C GLU A 121 -1.21 -21.11 -10.37
N PHE A 122 -1.80 -19.91 -10.45
CA PHE A 122 -1.06 -18.67 -10.58
C PHE A 122 -0.34 -18.33 -9.28
N VAL A 123 -1.00 -18.50 -8.13
CA VAL A 123 -0.37 -18.32 -6.81
C VAL A 123 0.84 -19.24 -6.67
N ALA A 124 0.70 -20.53 -7.02
CA ALA A 124 1.77 -21.52 -6.94
C ALA A 124 2.96 -21.21 -7.87
N ALA A 125 2.73 -20.47 -8.97
CA ALA A 125 3.78 -20.07 -9.91
C ALA A 125 4.60 -18.85 -9.44
N VAL A 126 4.05 -18.01 -8.56
CA VAL A 126 4.67 -16.75 -8.09
C VAL A 126 4.94 -16.72 -6.58
N THR A 127 4.81 -17.86 -5.90
CA THR A 127 5.10 -18.01 -4.47
C THR A 127 5.98 -19.22 -4.20
N ASP A 128 6.69 -19.21 -3.09
CA ASP A 128 7.53 -20.32 -2.65
C ASP A 128 7.29 -20.73 -1.18
N GLU A 129 8.12 -21.64 -0.68
CA GLU A 129 8.01 -22.15 0.69
C GLU A 129 8.20 -21.05 1.74
N THR A 130 9.02 -20.03 1.47
CA THR A 130 9.18 -18.91 2.41
C THR A 130 7.91 -18.08 2.52
N ASP A 131 7.20 -17.86 1.41
CA ASP A 131 5.91 -17.17 1.43
C ASP A 131 4.86 -17.96 2.21
N GLN A 132 4.83 -19.28 2.02
CA GLN A 132 3.92 -20.17 2.75
C GLN A 132 4.19 -20.12 4.26
N ARG A 133 5.46 -20.20 4.67
CA ARG A 133 5.86 -20.04 6.09
C ARG A 133 5.47 -18.68 6.64
N ALA A 134 5.61 -17.61 5.84
CA ALA A 134 5.22 -16.27 6.27
C ALA A 134 3.71 -16.15 6.52
N VAL A 135 2.89 -16.67 5.61
CA VAL A 135 1.42 -16.72 5.78
C VAL A 135 1.04 -17.58 6.99
N GLU A 136 1.68 -18.75 7.16
CA GLU A 136 1.42 -19.62 8.31
C GLU A 136 1.79 -18.94 9.63
N ALA A 137 2.97 -18.33 9.72
CA ALA A 137 3.45 -17.62 10.91
C ALA A 137 2.55 -16.44 11.27
N MET A 138 2.21 -15.60 10.28
CA MET A 138 1.32 -14.46 10.47
C MET A 138 -0.07 -14.90 10.92
N SER A 139 -0.61 -16.04 10.45
CA SER A 139 -1.93 -16.53 10.88
C SER A 139 -2.04 -16.83 12.38
N ARG A 140 -0.90 -16.94 13.07
CA ARG A 140 -0.80 -17.14 14.52
C ARG A 140 -0.74 -15.82 15.30
N VAL A 141 -0.59 -14.68 14.62
CA VAL A 141 -0.52 -13.34 15.21
C VAL A 141 -1.95 -12.85 15.47
N PRO A 142 -2.36 -12.64 16.73
CA PRO A 142 -3.65 -12.03 17.03
C PRO A 142 -3.75 -10.64 16.41
N GLY A 143 -4.90 -10.31 15.80
CA GLY A 143 -5.11 -9.00 15.19
C GLY A 143 -4.40 -8.78 13.85
N ALA A 144 -3.74 -9.80 13.26
CA ALA A 144 -3.24 -9.68 11.90
C ALA A 144 -4.36 -9.35 10.91
N ARG A 145 -4.15 -8.33 10.07
CA ARG A 145 -5.12 -7.84 9.09
C ARG A 145 -4.74 -8.19 7.66
N ALA A 146 -3.45 -8.07 7.33
CA ALA A 146 -2.95 -8.45 6.02
C ALA A 146 -1.44 -8.64 6.00
N LEU A 147 -1.00 -9.52 5.08
CA LEU A 147 0.40 -9.78 4.79
C LEU A 147 0.67 -9.55 3.30
N TRP A 148 1.62 -8.67 3.03
CA TRP A 148 2.14 -8.40 1.70
C TRP A 148 3.59 -8.86 1.57
N ARG A 149 4.01 -9.15 0.34
CA ARG A 149 5.38 -9.48 -0.01
C ARG A 149 5.86 -8.66 -1.19
N ALA A 150 6.96 -7.97 -1.00
CA ALA A 150 7.65 -7.18 -2.01
C ALA A 150 9.08 -7.69 -2.19
N TRP A 151 9.61 -7.51 -3.39
CA TRP A 151 11.00 -7.75 -3.73
C TRP A 151 11.72 -6.43 -3.87
N ARG A 152 12.63 -6.15 -2.94
CA ARG A 152 13.47 -4.97 -2.95
C ARG A 152 14.65 -5.17 -3.90
N LEU A 153 14.83 -4.21 -4.79
CA LEU A 153 15.92 -4.11 -5.74
C LEU A 153 16.79 -2.91 -5.34
N SER A 154 18.06 -3.17 -5.08
CA SER A 154 19.05 -2.14 -4.74
C SER A 154 20.03 -1.99 -5.90
N ASP A 155 21.29 -2.45 -5.76
CA ASP A 155 22.22 -2.53 -6.89
C ASP A 155 21.80 -3.69 -7.82
N PRO A 156 21.85 -3.53 -9.17
CA PRO A 156 21.56 -4.61 -10.11
C PRO A 156 22.43 -5.88 -9.95
N ARG A 157 23.56 -5.79 -9.24
CA ARG A 157 24.44 -6.93 -8.91
C ARG A 157 24.02 -7.65 -7.64
N ASP A 158 23.22 -7.01 -6.79
CA ASP A 158 22.73 -7.61 -5.57
C ASP A 158 21.61 -8.60 -5.87
N THR A 159 21.50 -9.62 -5.02
CA THR A 159 20.34 -10.51 -5.09
C THR A 159 19.12 -9.76 -4.58
N PRO A 160 17.99 -9.76 -5.31
CA PRO A 160 16.73 -9.18 -4.85
C PRO A 160 16.38 -9.67 -3.44
N ALA A 161 16.12 -8.74 -2.53
CA ALA A 161 15.79 -9.06 -1.15
C ALA A 161 14.28 -9.13 -0.97
N ARG A 162 13.79 -10.17 -0.30
CA ARG A 162 12.36 -10.29 0.03
C ARG A 162 12.06 -9.47 1.28
N VAL A 163 10.96 -8.70 1.22
CA VAL A 163 10.43 -7.91 2.34
C VAL A 163 8.97 -8.26 2.53
N PHE A 164 8.60 -8.66 3.74
CA PHE A 164 7.21 -8.81 4.14
C PHE A 164 6.73 -7.52 4.82
N VAL A 165 5.54 -7.07 4.44
CA VAL A 165 4.86 -5.96 5.12
C VAL A 165 3.63 -6.54 5.81
N LEU A 166 3.48 -6.30 7.11
CA LEU A 166 2.43 -6.87 7.95
C LEU A 166 1.62 -5.75 8.60
N ALA A 167 0.32 -5.70 8.31
CA ALA A 167 -0.62 -4.91 9.11
C ALA A 167 -1.18 -5.77 10.25
N ALA A 168 -1.02 -5.32 11.48
CA ALA A 168 -1.54 -6.00 12.67
C ALA A 168 -2.15 -5.00 13.65
N ASP A 169 -3.43 -5.19 13.97
CA ASP A 169 -4.15 -4.45 15.01
C ASP A 169 -3.81 -4.99 16.40
N VAL A 170 -2.60 -4.63 16.85
CA VAL A 170 -2.04 -4.97 18.16
C VAL A 170 -1.54 -3.69 18.83
N PRO A 171 -1.39 -3.67 20.17
CA PRO A 171 -0.71 -2.57 20.84
C PRO A 171 0.65 -2.28 20.20
N GLY A 172 0.98 -1.00 19.97
CA GLY A 172 2.22 -0.64 19.27
C GLY A 172 3.50 -1.16 19.92
N ALA A 173 3.48 -1.43 21.23
CA ALA A 173 4.59 -2.05 21.95
C ALA A 173 4.83 -3.54 21.59
N ASP A 174 3.85 -4.20 20.97
CA ASP A 174 3.92 -5.61 20.57
C ASP A 174 4.38 -5.76 19.10
N LEU A 175 4.31 -4.70 18.29
CA LEU A 175 4.77 -4.70 16.89
C LEU A 175 6.23 -5.13 16.70
N PRO A 176 7.21 -4.71 17.53
CA PRO A 176 8.59 -5.21 17.44
C PRO A 176 8.70 -6.72 17.59
N VAL A 177 7.91 -7.29 18.52
CA VAL A 177 7.90 -8.72 18.81
C VAL A 177 7.31 -9.48 17.63
N VAL A 178 6.18 -9.00 17.09
CA VAL A 178 5.55 -9.57 15.90
C VAL A 178 6.51 -9.55 14.71
N ALA A 179 7.18 -8.42 14.45
CA ALA A 179 8.13 -8.29 13.36
C ALA A 179 9.32 -9.25 13.53
N ALA A 180 9.91 -9.31 14.73
CA ALA A 180 11.07 -10.16 15.02
C ALA A 180 10.73 -11.65 14.91
N LEU A 181 9.56 -12.08 15.37
CA LEU A 181 9.10 -13.47 15.27
C LEU A 181 8.94 -13.89 13.80
N LEU A 182 8.22 -13.10 13.02
CA LEU A 182 7.99 -13.41 11.61
C LEU A 182 9.31 -13.39 10.81
N GLN A 183 10.22 -12.46 11.14
CA GLN A 183 11.55 -12.38 10.52
C GLN A 183 12.40 -13.61 10.87
N ALA A 184 12.31 -14.12 12.10
CA ALA A 184 13.02 -15.35 12.51
C ALA A 184 12.48 -16.61 11.80
N GLU A 185 11.17 -16.69 11.56
CA GLU A 185 10.55 -17.84 10.87
C GLU A 185 10.84 -17.84 9.36
N THR A 186 10.92 -16.67 8.75
CA THR A 186 11.04 -16.53 7.29
C THR A 186 12.47 -16.31 6.82
N GLY A 187 13.34 -15.76 7.68
CA GLY A 187 14.68 -15.30 7.32
C GLY A 187 14.70 -14.05 6.41
N ALA A 188 13.55 -13.40 6.19
CA ALA A 188 13.40 -12.22 5.35
C ALA A 188 13.02 -10.99 6.17
N ALA A 189 13.30 -9.79 5.67
CA ALA A 189 12.97 -8.56 6.39
C ALA A 189 11.44 -8.44 6.59
N VAL A 190 11.03 -7.99 7.78
CA VAL A 190 9.61 -7.78 8.13
C VAL A 190 9.39 -6.34 8.60
N GLU A 191 8.45 -5.67 7.93
CA GLU A 191 7.93 -4.34 8.29
C GLU A 191 6.52 -4.50 8.87
N ALA A 192 6.38 -4.46 10.19
CA ALA A 192 5.08 -4.53 10.85
C ALA A 192 4.56 -3.14 11.26
N TYR A 193 3.27 -2.88 11.10
CA TYR A 193 2.61 -1.63 11.50
C TYR A 193 1.18 -1.85 11.97
N ALA A 194 0.63 -0.91 12.73
CA ALA A 194 -0.79 -0.91 13.08
C ALA A 194 -1.61 -0.17 12.01
N PRO A 195 -2.81 -0.66 11.65
CA PRO A 195 -3.69 0.06 10.72
C PRO A 195 -3.92 1.52 11.15
N GLY A 196 -3.76 2.45 10.21
CA GLY A 196 -3.89 3.88 10.46
C GLY A 196 -2.60 4.59 10.90
N ASP A 197 -1.50 3.86 11.12
CA ASP A 197 -0.18 4.47 11.33
C ASP A 197 0.28 5.25 10.09
N GLU A 198 0.95 6.39 10.31
CA GLU A 198 1.69 7.08 9.25
C GLU A 198 3.02 6.36 9.00
N LEU A 199 3.15 5.76 7.82
CA LEU A 199 4.33 4.96 7.46
C LEU A 199 5.43 5.82 6.82
N PRO A 200 6.72 5.53 7.12
CA PRO A 200 7.81 6.08 6.34
C PRO A 200 7.73 5.60 4.88
N ALA A 201 8.33 6.40 4.00
CA ALA A 201 8.19 6.21 2.56
C ALA A 201 8.73 4.85 2.06
N TYR A 202 9.71 4.25 2.74
CA TYR A 202 10.19 2.90 2.45
C TYR A 202 9.05 1.86 2.56
N GLN A 203 8.29 1.87 3.66
CA GLN A 203 7.18 0.93 3.88
C GLN A 203 6.00 1.23 2.96
N VAL A 204 5.72 2.51 2.70
CA VAL A 204 4.69 2.92 1.71
C VAL A 204 5.02 2.37 0.32
N GLN A 205 6.28 2.50 -0.14
CA GLN A 205 6.73 1.98 -1.42
C GLN A 205 6.73 0.45 -1.46
N ALA A 206 7.23 -0.20 -0.41
CA ALA A 206 7.22 -1.64 -0.29
C ALA A 206 5.79 -2.19 -0.43
N ARG A 207 4.82 -1.65 0.32
CA ARG A 207 3.41 -2.06 0.26
C ARG A 207 2.79 -1.73 -1.11
N GLY A 208 3.04 -0.52 -1.61
CA GLY A 208 2.50 -0.03 -2.88
C GLY A 208 2.97 -0.79 -4.12
N ALA A 209 4.06 -1.54 -4.00
CA ALA A 209 4.60 -2.41 -5.05
C ALA A 209 4.68 -3.89 -4.64
N ALA A 210 3.79 -4.33 -3.74
CA ALA A 210 3.78 -5.69 -3.23
C ALA A 210 2.73 -6.60 -3.88
N ALA A 211 2.89 -7.91 -3.65
CA ALA A 211 1.82 -8.88 -3.76
C ALA A 211 1.12 -9.05 -2.39
N LEU A 212 -0.20 -8.90 -2.32
CA LEU A 212 -1.01 -9.26 -1.16
C LEU A 212 -1.11 -10.79 -1.11
N LEU A 213 -0.56 -11.41 -0.06
CA LEU A 213 -0.54 -12.87 0.13
C LEU A 213 -1.72 -13.37 0.93
N TRP A 214 -2.17 -12.57 1.89
CA TRP A 214 -3.22 -12.92 2.81
C TRP A 214 -3.88 -11.67 3.36
N ALA A 215 -5.19 -11.74 3.61
CA ALA A 215 -5.96 -10.78 4.37
C ALA A 215 -6.94 -11.53 5.28
N ASP A 216 -7.32 -10.92 6.40
CA ASP A 216 -8.31 -11.49 7.32
C ASP A 216 -9.73 -11.49 6.73
N GLU A 217 -10.02 -10.52 5.86
CA GLU A 217 -11.23 -10.46 5.07
C GLU A 217 -11.12 -11.29 3.78
N GLU A 218 -12.15 -12.08 3.51
CA GLU A 218 -12.27 -12.87 2.27
C GLU A 218 -12.16 -11.97 1.04
N ALA A 219 -11.58 -12.51 -0.03
CA ALA A 219 -11.45 -11.80 -1.29
C ALA A 219 -12.84 -11.47 -1.88
N TYR A 220 -12.98 -10.25 -2.38
CA TYR A 220 -14.20 -9.79 -3.04
C TYR A 220 -13.86 -9.05 -4.33
N GLY A 221 -14.81 -9.01 -5.26
CA GLY A 221 -14.65 -8.32 -6.53
C GLY A 221 -14.71 -6.80 -6.35
N ILE A 222 -13.81 -6.07 -7.01
CA ILE A 222 -13.89 -4.62 -7.14
C ILE A 222 -14.71 -4.27 -8.38
N GLY A 223 -15.81 -3.54 -8.19
CA GLY A 223 -16.61 -2.98 -9.27
C GLY A 223 -15.88 -1.81 -9.94
N ILE A 224 -15.75 -1.82 -11.26
CA ILE A 224 -15.17 -0.70 -12.02
C ILE A 224 -16.30 0.06 -12.70
N ALA A 225 -16.52 1.30 -12.28
CA ALA A 225 -17.60 2.12 -12.80
C ALA A 225 -17.32 2.55 -14.25
N ARG A 226 -18.27 2.29 -15.13
CA ARG A 226 -18.25 2.83 -16.48
C ARG A 226 -18.58 4.32 -16.43
N VAL A 227 -17.89 5.07 -17.28
CA VAL A 227 -18.13 6.51 -17.46
C VAL A 227 -19.13 6.77 -18.58
N PHE A 228 -18.93 6.10 -19.70
CA PHE A 228 -19.65 6.34 -20.96
C PHE A 228 -20.52 5.14 -21.30
N ASP A 229 -21.60 5.38 -22.05
CA ASP A 229 -22.51 4.32 -22.49
C ASP A 229 -21.89 3.47 -23.62
N GLY A 230 -20.93 4.03 -24.35
CA GLY A 230 -20.16 3.32 -25.34
C GLY A 230 -18.92 4.09 -25.79
N VAL A 231 -18.08 3.40 -26.54
CA VAL A 231 -16.90 3.97 -27.22
C VAL A 231 -16.93 3.52 -28.66
N ASP A 232 -16.91 4.46 -29.58
CA ASP A 232 -16.74 4.21 -31.00
C ASP A 232 -15.26 4.38 -31.39
N PRO A 233 -14.66 3.47 -32.18
CA PRO A 233 -13.23 3.54 -32.52
C PRO A 233 -12.80 4.79 -33.28
N VAL A 234 -13.72 5.49 -33.96
CA VAL A 234 -13.43 6.65 -34.81
C VAL A 234 -13.82 7.95 -34.10
N THR A 235 -15.00 7.97 -33.50
CA THR A 235 -15.60 9.17 -32.90
C THR A 235 -15.39 9.28 -31.40
N GLY A 236 -14.95 8.21 -30.74
CA GLY A 236 -14.58 8.20 -29.33
C GLY A 236 -15.74 7.85 -28.39
N PRO A 237 -15.60 8.16 -27.09
CA PRO A 237 -16.64 7.87 -26.09
C PRO A 237 -17.90 8.71 -26.28
N TRP A 238 -19.06 8.18 -25.89
CA TRP A 238 -20.35 8.88 -26.02
C TRP A 238 -21.35 8.51 -24.90
N PHE A 239 -22.33 9.39 -24.69
CA PHE A 239 -23.53 9.16 -23.87
C PHE A 239 -24.76 8.99 -24.76
N ALA A 240 -25.64 8.05 -24.43
CA ALA A 240 -26.87 7.82 -25.14
C ALA A 240 -27.79 9.05 -25.05
N PRO A 241 -28.58 9.37 -26.09
CA PRO A 241 -29.53 10.48 -26.03
C PRO A 241 -30.55 10.38 -24.88
N GLY A 242 -30.83 9.18 -24.39
CA GLY A 242 -31.71 8.90 -23.25
C GLY A 242 -30.99 8.58 -21.95
N HIS A 243 -29.69 8.93 -21.83
CA HIS A 243 -28.92 8.67 -20.62
C HIS A 243 -29.61 9.32 -19.41
N PRO A 244 -29.81 8.60 -18.29
CA PRO A 244 -30.52 9.13 -17.14
C PRO A 244 -29.86 10.38 -16.55
N VAL A 245 -30.68 11.33 -16.10
CA VAL A 245 -30.21 12.56 -15.46
C VAL A 245 -30.71 12.59 -14.01
N LEU A 246 -29.81 12.93 -13.09
CA LEU A 246 -30.13 13.21 -11.69
C LEU A 246 -30.21 14.72 -11.48
N ASP A 247 -31.16 15.14 -10.65
CA ASP A 247 -31.35 16.54 -10.29
C ASP A 247 -31.43 16.76 -8.77
N GLY A 248 -31.50 18.04 -8.40
CA GLY A 248 -31.72 18.50 -7.03
C GLY A 248 -30.89 17.81 -5.96
N ALA A 249 -31.56 17.44 -4.86
CA ALA A 249 -30.91 16.91 -3.67
C ALA A 249 -30.26 15.53 -3.90
N GLU A 250 -30.76 14.73 -4.85
CA GLU A 250 -30.15 13.43 -5.12
C GLU A 250 -28.82 13.59 -5.84
N ARG A 251 -28.77 14.42 -6.90
CA ARG A 251 -27.52 14.77 -7.58
C ARG A 251 -26.46 15.26 -6.59
N ASP A 252 -26.87 16.11 -5.66
CA ASP A 252 -25.94 16.69 -4.67
C ASP A 252 -25.44 15.67 -3.63
N ARG A 253 -26.28 14.71 -3.24
CA ARG A 253 -25.87 13.62 -2.35
C ARG A 253 -24.93 12.64 -3.04
N VAL A 254 -25.26 12.24 -4.27
CA VAL A 254 -24.40 11.34 -5.07
C VAL A 254 -23.07 12.00 -5.37
N GLY A 255 -23.07 13.27 -5.79
CA GLY A 255 -21.83 14.01 -6.04
C GLY A 255 -20.93 14.08 -4.81
N ARG A 256 -21.49 14.35 -3.61
CA ARG A 256 -20.71 14.36 -2.36
C ARG A 256 -20.14 12.98 -2.02
N TYR A 257 -20.88 11.91 -2.29
CA TYR A 257 -20.37 10.55 -2.11
C TYR A 257 -19.15 10.29 -3.02
N LEU A 258 -19.28 10.59 -4.31
CA LEU A 258 -18.22 10.37 -5.30
C LEU A 258 -16.97 11.25 -5.04
N GLU A 259 -17.17 12.46 -4.55
CA GLU A 259 -16.10 13.38 -4.12
C GLU A 259 -15.42 12.91 -2.83
N GLY A 260 -16.17 12.26 -1.93
CA GLY A 260 -15.68 11.73 -0.67
C GLY A 260 -14.93 10.39 -0.77
N GLY A 261 -14.90 9.76 -1.95
CA GLY A 261 -14.13 8.53 -2.17
C GLY A 261 -12.63 8.74 -1.94
N ARG A 262 -11.96 7.70 -1.44
CA ARG A 262 -10.50 7.67 -1.23
C ARG A 262 -9.78 7.82 -2.58
N PRO A 263 -8.92 8.84 -2.75
CA PRO A 263 -8.05 8.96 -3.92
C PRO A 263 -7.08 7.77 -4.01
N VAL A 264 -6.99 7.10 -5.16
CA VAL A 264 -6.07 5.95 -5.37
C VAL A 264 -5.09 6.13 -6.51
N LEU A 265 -5.46 6.80 -7.59
CA LEU A 265 -4.54 7.18 -8.68
C LEU A 265 -4.78 8.62 -9.09
N MET A 266 -3.89 9.52 -8.67
CA MET A 266 -4.00 10.94 -8.96
C MET A 266 -3.22 11.31 -10.22
N THR A 267 -3.82 12.12 -11.08
CA THR A 267 -3.19 12.63 -12.30
C THR A 267 -3.61 14.08 -12.55
N THR A 268 -2.70 14.86 -13.14
CA THR A 268 -2.99 16.20 -13.65
C THR A 268 -3.58 16.18 -15.05
N GLN A 269 -3.57 15.02 -15.72
CA GLN A 269 -4.11 14.87 -17.07
C GLN A 269 -5.62 15.11 -17.09
N ARG A 270 -6.09 15.71 -18.19
CA ARG A 270 -7.51 15.98 -18.44
C ARG A 270 -7.91 15.56 -19.84
N MET A 271 -9.17 15.15 -20.01
CA MET A 271 -9.77 14.90 -21.31
C MET A 271 -10.72 16.03 -21.72
N ALA A 272 -11.04 16.09 -23.02
CA ALA A 272 -12.07 16.99 -23.53
C ALA A 272 -13.45 16.57 -23.00
N ASP A 273 -14.31 17.57 -22.76
CA ASP A 273 -15.71 17.31 -22.44
C ASP A 273 -16.44 16.80 -23.69
N VAL A 274 -16.99 15.59 -23.61
CA VAL A 274 -17.67 14.92 -24.74
C VAL A 274 -19.03 15.57 -25.03
N VAL A 275 -19.67 16.13 -24.00
CA VAL A 275 -20.97 16.81 -24.13
C VAL A 275 -20.77 18.24 -24.63
N GLU A 276 -19.71 18.92 -24.17
CA GLU A 276 -19.36 20.28 -24.59
C GLU A 276 -17.88 20.42 -25.01
N PRO A 277 -17.49 19.91 -26.19
CA PRO A 277 -16.08 19.88 -26.62
C PRO A 277 -15.40 21.25 -26.69
N ALA A 278 -16.18 22.32 -26.87
CA ALA A 278 -15.68 23.69 -26.92
C ALA A 278 -14.99 24.15 -25.62
N ARG A 279 -15.22 23.47 -24.48
CA ARG A 279 -14.54 23.75 -23.21
C ARG A 279 -13.09 23.29 -23.16
N GLY A 280 -12.66 22.48 -24.13
CA GLY A 280 -11.31 21.91 -24.16
C GLY A 280 -11.09 20.85 -23.08
N ALA A 281 -9.83 20.58 -22.74
CA ALA A 281 -9.43 19.51 -21.83
C ALA A 281 -9.67 19.89 -20.34
N VAL A 282 -10.91 19.79 -19.89
CA VAL A 282 -11.33 20.20 -18.53
C VAL A 282 -11.70 19.03 -17.62
N VAL A 283 -11.91 17.84 -18.17
CA VAL A 283 -12.45 16.69 -17.44
C VAL A 283 -11.32 15.95 -16.71
N PRO A 284 -11.34 15.87 -15.36
CA PRO A 284 -10.30 15.23 -14.56
C PRO A 284 -10.34 13.70 -14.69
N MET A 285 -9.18 13.05 -14.66
CA MET A 285 -9.06 11.59 -14.88
C MET A 285 -8.50 10.81 -13.68
N SER A 286 -8.50 11.42 -12.50
CA SER A 286 -8.06 10.78 -11.26
C SER A 286 -9.04 9.68 -10.82
N TYR A 287 -8.55 8.62 -10.16
CA TYR A 287 -9.39 7.52 -9.67
C TYR A 287 -9.65 7.62 -8.18
N ARG A 288 -10.88 7.30 -7.78
CA ARG A 288 -11.35 7.22 -6.40
C ARG A 288 -12.04 5.90 -6.12
N THR A 289 -12.06 5.50 -4.85
CA THR A 289 -12.70 4.27 -4.39
C THR A 289 -13.45 4.45 -3.09
N ASP A 290 -14.44 3.61 -2.84
CA ASP A 290 -15.03 3.38 -1.52
C ASP A 290 -14.62 2.02 -0.91
N GLY A 291 -13.63 1.36 -1.53
CA GLY A 291 -13.09 0.07 -1.12
C GLY A 291 -13.76 -1.13 -1.79
N VAL A 292 -14.90 -0.94 -2.47
CA VAL A 292 -15.59 -2.01 -3.24
C VAL A 292 -15.91 -1.58 -4.68
N TRP A 293 -16.02 -0.28 -4.93
CA TRP A 293 -16.15 0.32 -6.25
C TRP A 293 -15.03 1.31 -6.51
N VAL A 294 -14.55 1.34 -7.75
CA VAL A 294 -13.62 2.36 -8.24
C VAL A 294 -14.27 3.14 -9.39
N TRP A 295 -14.12 4.45 -9.37
CA TRP A 295 -14.60 5.35 -10.40
C TRP A 295 -13.56 6.44 -10.69
N THR A 296 -13.67 7.06 -11.86
CA THR A 296 -12.88 8.24 -12.18
C THR A 296 -13.60 9.52 -11.75
N ASP A 297 -12.83 10.57 -11.48
CA ASP A 297 -13.35 11.92 -11.27
C ASP A 297 -14.13 12.45 -12.48
N THR A 298 -13.95 11.83 -13.65
CA THR A 298 -14.79 12.02 -14.83
C THR A 298 -16.27 11.77 -14.52
N VAL A 299 -16.60 10.71 -13.78
CA VAL A 299 -17.99 10.39 -13.37
C VAL A 299 -18.57 11.53 -12.55
N THR A 300 -17.81 12.00 -11.56
CA THR A 300 -18.17 13.14 -10.71
C THR A 300 -18.37 14.41 -11.55
N TYR A 301 -17.47 14.67 -12.50
CA TYR A 301 -17.54 15.84 -13.38
C TYR A 301 -18.83 15.84 -14.21
N TYR A 302 -19.17 14.73 -14.89
CA TYR A 302 -20.37 14.66 -15.72
C TYR A 302 -21.65 14.73 -14.89
N LEU A 303 -21.67 14.13 -13.70
CA LEU A 303 -22.79 14.28 -12.77
C LEU A 303 -22.98 15.73 -12.33
N ARG A 304 -21.90 16.42 -11.91
CA ARG A 304 -21.98 17.80 -11.39
C ARG A 304 -22.32 18.81 -12.48
N THR A 305 -21.69 18.66 -13.64
CA THR A 305 -21.78 19.63 -14.74
C THR A 305 -23.04 19.43 -15.57
N HIS A 306 -23.34 18.18 -15.92
CA HIS A 306 -24.37 17.82 -16.90
C HIS A 306 -25.55 17.06 -16.29
N GLY A 307 -25.48 16.69 -15.00
CA GLY A 307 -26.51 15.92 -14.32
C GLY A 307 -26.54 14.44 -14.72
N LEU A 308 -25.64 13.98 -15.58
CA LEU A 308 -25.62 12.60 -16.07
C LEU A 308 -25.41 11.63 -14.91
N ALA A 309 -26.31 10.65 -14.78
CA ALA A 309 -26.24 9.67 -13.73
C ALA A 309 -24.97 8.81 -13.85
N PRO A 310 -24.35 8.36 -12.74
CA PRO A 310 -23.29 7.37 -12.80
C PRO A 310 -23.79 6.02 -13.35
N ASP A 311 -22.86 5.08 -13.55
CA ASP A 311 -23.19 3.68 -13.84
C ASP A 311 -24.33 3.18 -12.91
N PRO A 312 -25.39 2.53 -13.43
CA PRO A 312 -26.56 2.16 -12.64
C PRO A 312 -26.25 1.28 -11.43
N GLU A 313 -25.27 0.39 -11.53
CA GLU A 313 -24.86 -0.50 -10.43
C GLU A 313 -24.12 0.29 -9.34
N LEU A 314 -23.22 1.19 -9.75
CA LEU A 314 -22.58 2.13 -8.83
C LEU A 314 -23.65 3.01 -8.15
N LEU A 315 -24.60 3.57 -8.90
CA LEU A 315 -25.64 4.41 -8.34
C LEU A 315 -26.53 3.65 -7.34
N ALA A 316 -26.88 2.40 -7.65
CA ALA A 316 -27.62 1.53 -6.74
C ALA A 316 -26.81 1.26 -5.45
N HIS A 317 -25.51 1.00 -5.58
CA HIS A 317 -24.60 0.84 -4.45
C HIS A 317 -24.53 2.10 -3.57
N VAL A 318 -24.33 3.28 -4.16
CA VAL A 318 -24.31 4.57 -3.44
C VAL A 318 -25.61 4.81 -2.66
N ARG A 319 -26.75 4.49 -3.28
CA ARG A 319 -28.08 4.57 -2.62
C ARG A 319 -28.19 3.57 -1.47
N GLY A 320 -27.73 2.33 -1.66
CA GLY A 320 -27.69 1.30 -0.62
C GLY A 320 -26.79 1.66 0.57
N ARG A 321 -25.78 2.51 0.35
CA ARG A 321 -24.89 3.08 1.38
C ARG A 321 -25.43 4.37 2.02
N GLU A 322 -26.68 4.73 1.73
CA GLU A 322 -27.31 5.96 2.20
C GLU A 322 -26.48 7.22 1.91
N PHE A 323 -25.75 7.23 0.79
CA PHE A 323 -24.87 8.32 0.37
C PHE A 323 -23.76 8.65 1.39
N ARG A 324 -23.29 7.67 2.18
CA ARG A 324 -22.17 7.81 3.10
C ARG A 324 -20.94 7.06 2.59
N ALA A 325 -19.91 7.80 2.18
CA ALA A 325 -18.64 7.21 1.80
C ALA A 325 -17.98 6.57 3.03
N PRO A 326 -17.49 5.32 2.93
CA PRO A 326 -16.78 4.68 4.02
C PRO A 326 -15.33 5.17 4.14
N VAL A 327 -14.74 4.90 5.30
CA VAL A 327 -13.28 4.87 5.43
C VAL A 327 -12.77 3.64 4.70
N VAL A 328 -11.79 3.84 3.81
CA VAL A 328 -11.15 2.77 3.05
C VAL A 328 -9.87 2.38 3.79
N ASP A 329 -9.75 1.10 4.12
CA ASP A 329 -8.54 0.56 4.72
C ASP A 329 -7.48 0.21 3.66
N ASP A 330 -6.30 -0.18 4.14
CA ASP A 330 -5.14 -0.47 3.30
C ASP A 330 -5.32 -1.70 2.40
N VAL A 331 -6.11 -2.69 2.82
CA VAL A 331 -6.40 -3.89 2.03
C VAL A 331 -7.33 -3.54 0.89
N ALA A 332 -8.40 -2.80 1.17
CA ALA A 332 -9.35 -2.33 0.18
C ALA A 332 -8.70 -1.36 -0.83
N GLU A 333 -7.79 -0.49 -0.38
CA GLU A 333 -6.96 0.36 -1.24
C GLU A 333 -6.08 -0.50 -2.18
N HIS A 334 -5.38 -1.49 -1.64
CA HIS A 334 -4.53 -2.41 -2.42
C HIS A 334 -5.33 -3.21 -3.45
N ARG A 335 -6.46 -3.82 -3.04
CA ARG A 335 -7.35 -4.57 -3.93
C ARG A 335 -7.89 -3.70 -5.06
N THR A 336 -8.26 -2.46 -4.76
CA THR A 336 -8.69 -1.48 -5.77
C THR A 336 -7.61 -1.26 -6.82
N LEU A 337 -6.38 -0.94 -6.38
CA LEU A 337 -5.27 -0.70 -7.28
C LEU A 337 -4.90 -1.95 -8.08
N ALA A 338 -4.86 -3.13 -7.45
CA ALA A 338 -4.61 -4.40 -8.14
C ALA A 338 -5.68 -4.73 -9.18
N ALA A 339 -6.95 -4.39 -8.94
CA ALA A 339 -8.03 -4.55 -9.92
C ALA A 339 -7.86 -3.63 -11.14
N LEU A 340 -7.40 -2.39 -10.95
CA LEU A 340 -7.12 -1.46 -12.05
C LEU A 340 -5.94 -1.91 -12.92
N PHE A 341 -4.94 -2.57 -12.32
CA PHE A 341 -3.76 -3.07 -13.01
C PHE A 341 -3.82 -4.57 -13.32
N ARG A 342 -5.00 -5.21 -13.19
CA ARG A 342 -5.12 -6.66 -13.32
C ARG A 342 -4.59 -7.10 -14.69
N PRO A 343 -3.58 -8.01 -14.74
CA PRO A 343 -3.05 -8.49 -16.00
C PRO A 343 -4.08 -9.38 -16.71
N ALA A 344 -4.11 -9.35 -18.04
CA ALA A 344 -5.00 -10.19 -18.83
C ALA A 344 -4.83 -11.70 -18.52
N ALA A 345 -3.61 -12.11 -18.17
CA ALA A 345 -3.25 -13.47 -17.76
C ALA A 345 -3.89 -13.95 -16.43
N ALA A 346 -4.38 -13.03 -15.58
CA ALA A 346 -5.01 -13.35 -14.29
C ALA A 346 -6.55 -13.30 -14.32
N GLY A 347 -7.16 -13.11 -15.49
CA GLY A 347 -8.62 -13.20 -15.65
C GLY A 347 -9.12 -14.65 -15.55
N PRO A 348 -10.38 -14.89 -15.17
CA PRO A 348 -10.98 -16.21 -15.38
C PRO A 348 -10.85 -16.56 -16.86
N VAL A 349 -10.38 -17.78 -17.16
CA VAL A 349 -10.37 -18.34 -18.52
C VAL A 349 -11.81 -18.22 -19.04
N GLY A 350 -12.03 -17.27 -19.96
CA GLY A 350 -13.36 -16.98 -20.47
C GLY A 350 -14.03 -18.25 -20.96
N VAL A 351 -15.26 -18.51 -20.47
CA VAL A 351 -16.19 -19.32 -21.23
C VAL A 351 -16.47 -18.53 -22.51
N ARG A 352 -16.08 -19.14 -23.62
CA ARG A 352 -16.16 -18.62 -24.99
C ARG A 352 -17.54 -18.09 -25.36
#